data_AF-A0A9D8ZNK8-F1
#
_entry.id   AF-A0A9D8ZNK8-F1
#
_cell.length_a   1.000
_cell.length_b   1.000
_cell.length_c   1.000
_cell.angle_alpha   90.00
_cell.angle_beta   90.00
_cell.angle_gamma   90.00
#
_symmetry.space_group_name_H-M   'P 1'
#
loop_
_entity.id
_entity.type
_entity.pdbx_description
1 polymer ?
#
loop_
_entity_poly.entity_id
_entity_poly.type
_entity_poly.pdbx_seq_one_letter_code
_entity_poly.pdbx_strand_id
1 'polypeptide(L)'
;MSSEAVANDPRPDAAELALIAARCFQGGDGRQMLAYLRSITMERTLGPGACDAQLRHLEGQRQLVHHILTLTERGRNGPTSMAVSTSDVDQ
;
A
#
# COMPACT_ATOMS: atom_id res chain seq x y z
N MET A 1 -9.11 34.01 9.20
CA MET A 1 -8.96 33.09 10.34
C MET A 1 -8.31 31.81 9.85
N SER A 2 -7.01 31.71 10.16
CA SER A 2 -6.21 30.51 10.45
C SER A 2 -6.21 29.35 9.43
N SER A 3 -5.42 29.53 8.36
CA SER A 3 -4.84 28.47 7.53
C SER A 3 -3.42 28.15 8.01
N GLU A 4 -3.27 27.70 9.26
CA GLU A 4 -1.97 27.37 9.88
C GLU A 4 -1.91 25.93 10.42
N ALA A 5 -3.05 25.23 10.47
CA ALA A 5 -3.14 23.89 11.06
C ALA A 5 -2.62 22.74 10.17
N VAL A 6 -2.25 23.01 8.92
CA VAL A 6 -1.75 21.98 7.98
C VAL A 6 -0.24 21.74 8.13
N ALA A 7 0.50 22.64 8.79
CA ALA A 7 1.96 22.60 8.81
C ALA A 7 2.58 21.68 9.89
N ASN A 8 1.78 20.98 10.71
CA ASN A 8 2.30 20.21 11.84
C ASN A 8 1.58 18.88 12.12
N ASP A 9 1.07 18.22 11.08
CA ASP A 9 0.59 16.84 11.22
C ASP A 9 1.81 15.91 11.38
N PRO A 10 1.98 15.20 12.51
CA PRO A 10 3.12 14.32 12.73
C PRO A 10 3.09 13.05 11.86
N ARG A 11 2.04 12.87 11.05
CA ARG A 11 1.92 11.71 10.17
C ARG A 11 2.85 11.87 8.96
N PRO A 12 3.56 10.80 8.57
CA PRO A 12 4.34 10.77 7.34
C PRO A 12 3.50 11.19 6.15
N ASP A 13 4.10 11.91 5.21
CA ASP A 13 3.46 12.16 3.93
C ASP A 13 3.31 10.85 3.12
N ALA A 14 2.58 10.91 2.00
CA ALA A 14 2.31 9.71 1.21
C ALA A 14 3.57 9.04 0.62
N ALA A 15 4.61 9.82 0.31
CA ALA A 15 5.85 9.31 -0.25
C ALA A 15 6.70 8.63 0.84
N GLU A 16 6.81 9.28 1.99
CA GLU A 16 7.47 8.72 3.17
C GLU A 16 6.76 7.44 3.63
N LEU A 17 5.43 7.44 3.67
CA LEU A 17 4.64 6.27 4.06
C LEU A 17 4.83 5.10 3.08
N ALA A 18 4.97 5.37 1.78
CA ALA A 18 5.26 4.35 0.79
C ALA A 18 6.64 3.71 1.03
N LEU A 19 7.67 4.53 1.31
CA LEU A 19 9.01 4.03 1.65
C LEU A 19 9.01 3.22 2.95
N ILE A 20 8.26 3.64 3.97
CA ILE A 20 8.06 2.89 5.21
C ILE A 20 7.42 1.53 4.90
N ALA A 21 6.32 1.50 4.15
CA ALA A 21 5.62 0.27 3.77
C ALA A 21 6.53 -0.70 3.01
N ALA A 22 7.29 -0.19 2.03
CA ALA A 22 8.26 -1.00 1.29
C ALA A 22 9.30 -1.64 2.22
N ARG A 23 9.89 -0.86 3.15
CA ARG A 23 10.85 -1.38 4.13
C ARG A 23 10.23 -2.41 5.08
N CYS A 24 8.99 -2.21 5.53
CA CYS A 24 8.28 -3.15 6.40
C CYS A 24 7.97 -4.48 5.71
N PHE A 25 7.61 -4.45 4.43
CA PHE A 25 7.11 -5.62 3.70
C PHE A 25 8.08 -6.19 2.65
N GLN A 26 9.34 -5.73 2.57
CA GLN A 26 10.35 -6.28 1.65
C GLN A 26 10.89 -7.65 2.10
N GLY A 27 10.92 -7.93 3.41
CA GLY A 27 11.50 -9.15 3.98
C GLY A 27 10.63 -10.40 3.81
N GLY A 28 11.18 -11.58 4.15
CA GLY A 28 10.45 -12.86 4.11
C GLY A 28 9.16 -12.82 4.94
N ASP A 29 9.27 -12.39 6.19
CA ASP A 29 8.13 -12.26 7.12
C ASP A 29 7.10 -11.25 6.60
N GLY A 30 7.56 -10.14 6.03
CA GLY A 30 6.70 -9.13 5.41
C GLY A 30 5.88 -9.70 4.25
N ARG A 31 6.52 -10.49 3.38
CA ARG A 31 5.83 -11.19 2.29
C ARG A 31 4.82 -12.22 2.81
N GLN A 32 5.16 -12.98 3.84
CA GLN A 32 4.25 -13.94 4.47
C GLN A 32 3.04 -13.24 5.11
N MET A 33 3.25 -12.10 5.78
CA MET A 33 2.17 -11.29 6.33
C MET A 33 1.23 -10.76 5.23
N LEU A 34 1.77 -10.22 4.13
CA LEU A 34 0.94 -9.78 3.00
C LEU A 34 0.16 -10.94 2.36
N ALA A 35 0.76 -12.13 2.25
CA ALA A 35 0.08 -13.32 1.75
C ALA A 35 -1.09 -13.73 2.66
N TYR A 36 -0.88 -13.71 3.98
CA TYR A 36 -1.92 -13.98 4.97
C TYR A 36 -3.06 -12.94 4.91
N LEU A 37 -2.73 -11.65 4.83
CA LEU A 37 -3.75 -10.59 4.71
C LEU A 37 -4.58 -10.76 3.42
N ARG A 38 -3.94 -11.14 2.31
CA ARG A 38 -4.64 -11.45 1.05
C ARG A 38 -5.59 -12.64 1.20
N SER A 39 -5.18 -13.70 1.88
CA SER A 39 -5.99 -14.91 2.02
C SER A 39 -7.26 -14.67 2.84
N ILE A 40 -7.18 -13.88 3.91
CA ILE A 40 -8.34 -13.60 4.79
C ILE A 40 -9.25 -12.47 4.29
N THR A 41 -8.83 -11.72 3.26
CA THR A 41 -9.60 -10.57 2.72
C THR A 41 -9.93 -10.69 1.23
N MET A 42 -8.92 -10.67 0.38
CA MET A 42 -9.08 -10.59 -1.08
C MET A 42 -9.51 -11.93 -1.68
N GLU A 43 -8.92 -13.02 -1.20
CA GLU A 43 -9.21 -14.39 -1.66
C GLU A 43 -10.38 -15.01 -0.89
N ARG A 44 -10.82 -14.36 0.19
CA ARG A 44 -11.95 -14.80 1.00
C ARG A 44 -13.27 -14.56 0.26
N THR A 45 -14.02 -15.63 0.07
CA THR A 45 -15.40 -15.61 -0.43
C THR A 45 -16.39 -15.73 0.71
N LEU A 46 -17.50 -14.99 0.62
CA LEU A 46 -18.64 -15.16 1.52
C LEU A 46 -19.71 -16.01 0.82
N GLY A 47 -20.41 -16.85 1.58
CA GLY A 47 -21.49 -17.68 1.06
C GLY A 47 -22.73 -16.85 0.68
N PRO A 48 -23.69 -17.44 -0.04
CA PRO A 48 -24.88 -16.74 -0.53
C PRO A 48 -25.79 -16.17 0.58
N GLY A 49 -25.67 -16.67 1.81
CA GLY A 49 -26.42 -16.17 2.97
C GLY A 49 -25.75 -15.02 3.73
N ALA A 50 -24.65 -14.46 3.21
CA ALA A 50 -23.96 -13.35 3.87
C ALA A 50 -24.82 -12.08 3.87
N CYS A 51 -24.90 -11.41 5.02
CA CYS A 51 -25.65 -10.17 5.12
C CYS A 51 -24.85 -8.97 4.60
N ASP A 52 -25.56 -7.88 4.26
CA ASP A 52 -24.95 -6.65 3.77
C ASP A 52 -23.87 -6.07 4.69
N ALA A 53 -24.03 -6.23 6.01
CA ALA A 53 -23.04 -5.77 6.97
C ALA A 53 -21.73 -6.57 6.86
N GLN A 54 -21.80 -7.89 6.63
CA GLN A 54 -20.62 -8.73 6.42
C GLN A 54 -19.94 -8.40 5.09
N LEU A 55 -20.71 -8.18 4.02
CA LEU A 55 -20.19 -7.78 2.72
C LEU A 55 -19.46 -6.44 2.79
N ARG A 56 -20.10 -5.41 3.37
CA ARG A 56 -19.49 -4.08 3.56
C ARG A 56 -18.25 -4.12 4.45
N HIS A 57 -18.28 -4.95 5.50
CA HIS A 57 -17.12 -5.11 6.36
C HIS A 57 -15.94 -5.75 5.62
N LEU A 58 -16.18 -6.83 4.86
CA LEU A 58 -15.13 -7.46 4.05
C LEU A 58 -14.58 -6.50 2.98
N GLU A 59 -15.43 -5.70 2.37
CA GLU A 59 -15.00 -4.71 1.38
C GLU A 59 -14.13 -3.61 2.01
N GLY A 60 -14.47 -3.14 3.21
CA GLY A 60 -13.61 -2.23 3.97
C GLY A 60 -12.22 -2.83 4.25
N GLN A 61 -12.17 -4.12 4.59
CA GLN A 61 -10.90 -4.83 4.79
C GLN A 61 -10.09 -4.95 3.49
N ARG A 62 -10.74 -5.26 2.36
CA ARG A 62 -10.08 -5.34 1.04
C ARG A 62 -9.49 -4.00 0.62
N GLN A 63 -10.22 -2.91 0.83
CA GLN A 63 -9.72 -1.58 0.52
C GLN A 63 -8.47 -1.24 1.33
N LEU A 64 -8.45 -1.58 2.62
CA LEU A 64 -7.28 -1.37 3.49
C LEU A 64 -6.08 -2.20 3.02
N VAL A 65 -6.27 -3.49 2.74
CA VAL A 65 -5.17 -4.37 2.28
C VAL A 65 -4.66 -3.91 0.91
N HIS A 66 -5.54 -3.53 -0.01
CA HIS A 66 -5.15 -2.98 -1.30
C HIS A 66 -4.33 -1.68 -1.17
N HIS A 67 -4.70 -0.81 -0.23
CA HIS A 67 -3.94 0.41 0.04
C HIS A 67 -2.52 0.12 0.54
N ILE A 68 -2.35 -0.84 1.46
CA ILE A 68 -1.03 -1.27 1.95
C ILE A 68 -0.18 -1.86 0.82
N LEU A 69 -0.77 -2.72 -0.01
CA LEU A 69 -0.09 -3.29 -1.18
C LEU A 69 0.37 -2.19 -2.14
N THR A 70 -0.47 -1.19 -2.39
CA THR A 70 -0.18 -0.06 -3.26
C THR A 70 0.98 0.80 -2.70
N LEU A 71 0.97 1.11 -1.41
CA LEU A 71 2.07 1.83 -0.76
C LEU A 71 3.37 1.04 -0.83
N THR A 72 3.33 -0.27 -0.57
CA THR A 72 4.49 -1.16 -0.65
C THR A 72 5.09 -1.16 -2.04
N GLU A 73 4.26 -1.28 -3.08
CA GLU A 73 4.71 -1.28 -4.47
C GLU A 73 5.29 0.08 -4.88
N ARG A 74 4.61 1.18 -4.53
CA ARG A 74 5.11 2.53 -4.79
C ARG A 74 6.47 2.78 -4.13
N GLY A 75 6.64 2.36 -2.88
CA GLY A 75 7.90 2.53 -2.16
C GLY A 75 9.04 1.67 -2.70
N ARG A 76 8.73 0.51 -3.30
CA ARG A 76 9.73 -0.34 -3.98
C ARG A 76 10.20 0.29 -5.29
N ASN A 77 9.29 0.89 -6.05
CA ASN A 77 9.60 1.44 -7.36
C ASN A 77 10.26 2.83 -7.28
N GLY A 78 9.95 3.62 -6.24
CA GLY A 78 10.57 4.92 -5.96
C GLY A 78 10.53 5.92 -7.13
N PRO A 79 11.08 7.14 -6.97
CA PRO A 79 11.31 8.05 -8.11
C PRO A 79 12.45 7.57 -9.03
N THR A 80 13.17 6.51 -8.67
CA THR A 80 14.38 6.01 -9.34
C THR A 80 14.08 5.06 -10.51
N SER A 81 13.01 5.32 -11.27
CA SER A 81 12.73 4.63 -12.54
C SER A 81 12.63 5.61 -13.73
N MET A 82 13.21 6.81 -13.60
CA MET A 82 13.34 7.78 -14.70
C MET A 82 14.79 8.21 -15.00
N ALA A 83 15.78 7.78 -14.20
CA ALA A 83 17.17 8.25 -14.34
C ALA A 83 18.12 7.27 -15.07
N VAL A 84 17.64 6.09 -15.50
CA VAL A 84 18.46 5.09 -16.19
C VAL A 84 17.86 4.84 -17.57
N SER A 85 18.13 5.72 -18.54
CA SER A 85 17.94 5.45 -19.99
C SER A 85 18.58 6.47 -20.96
N THR A 86 19.42 7.42 -20.53
CA THR A 86 19.94 8.45 -21.47
C THR A 86 21.45 8.56 -21.58
N SER A 87 22.20 7.51 -21.29
CA SER A 87 23.65 7.46 -21.55
C SER A 87 24.02 6.17 -22.28
N ASP A 88 23.66 6.08 -23.57
CA ASP A 88 24.23 5.13 -24.54
C ASP A 88 23.90 5.58 -25.98
N VAL A 89 24.18 6.84 -26.32
CA VAL A 89 24.27 7.30 -27.72
C VAL A 89 25.46 8.26 -27.84
N ASP A 90 26.65 7.72 -27.60
CA ASP A 90 27.91 8.26 -28.14
C ASP A 90 28.98 7.17 -28.02
N GLN A 91 29.00 6.27 -29.01
CA GLN A 91 30.17 5.50 -29.45
C GLN A 91 29.92 4.90 -30.83
#